data_AF-A0A670Y239-F1
#
_entry.id   AF-A0A670Y239-F1
#
_cell.length_a   1.000
_cell.length_b   1.000
_cell.length_c   1.000
_cell.angle_alpha   90.00
_cell.angle_beta   90.00
_cell.angle_gamma   90.00
#
_symmetry.space_group_name_H-M   'P 1'
#
loop_
_entity.id
_entity.type
_entity.pdbx_description
1 polymer ?
#
loop_
_entity_poly.entity_id
_entity_poly.type
_entity_poly.pdbx_seq_one_letter_code
_entity_poly.pdbx_strand_id
1 'polypeptide(L)'
;LTTAPPQSKKIFPFAHVSNDKKCVTLLNPQAVDLDAYRKKVQEAIKIYERRLDQIVWKALPQKEKEKFEQDQPVSYVDRKESLLEALANAKWPIASQELVMLEDEIITALTYLQQASDLEINSTLEEQQLWGTALHNYRLTFPTLFGM
;
A
#
# COMPACT_ATOMS: atom_id res chain seq x y z
N LEU A 1 -45.51 -0.56 23.80
CA LEU A 1 -44.61 -1.62 23.27
C LEU A 1 -43.43 -0.91 22.62
N THR A 2 -42.27 -0.96 23.29
CA THR A 2 -41.00 -0.35 22.87
C THR A 2 -40.43 -1.13 21.69
N THR A 3 -40.15 -0.46 20.58
CA THR A 3 -39.29 -0.99 19.51
C THR A 3 -37.92 -0.35 19.64
N ALA A 4 -36.93 -1.14 20.06
CA ALA A 4 -35.52 -0.76 20.11
C ALA A 4 -35.01 -0.39 18.69
N PRO A 5 -34.04 0.54 18.55
CA PRO A 5 -33.44 0.85 17.26
C PRO A 5 -32.66 -0.37 16.74
N PRO A 6 -32.53 -0.52 15.41
CA PRO A 6 -31.78 -1.63 14.83
C PRO A 6 -30.32 -1.52 15.27
N GLN A 7 -29.86 -2.54 16.00
CA GLN A 7 -28.46 -2.65 16.38
C GLN A 7 -27.61 -2.70 15.11
N SER A 8 -26.70 -1.74 14.97
CA SER A 8 -25.68 -1.75 13.92
C SER A 8 -24.94 -3.08 13.99
N LYS A 9 -25.12 -3.93 12.98
CA LYS A 9 -24.36 -5.16 12.82
C LYS A 9 -22.87 -4.77 12.89
N LYS A 10 -22.19 -5.17 13.97
CA LYS A 10 -20.72 -5.14 14.03
C LYS A 10 -20.22 -6.18 13.04
N ILE A 11 -19.84 -5.72 11.86
CA ILE A 11 -19.29 -6.57 10.81
C ILE A 11 -17.79 -6.72 11.11
N PHE A 12 -17.36 -7.95 11.39
CA PHE A 12 -15.95 -8.25 11.67
C PHE A 12 -15.24 -8.72 10.38
N PRO A 13 -14.13 -8.09 9.98
CA PRO A 13 -13.33 -8.58 8.88
C PRO A 13 -12.56 -9.84 9.29
N PHE A 14 -12.63 -10.88 8.46
CA PHE A 14 -11.76 -12.05 8.55
C PHE A 14 -10.74 -11.99 7.41
N ALA A 15 -9.45 -12.04 7.75
CA ALA A 15 -8.36 -12.11 6.80
C ALA A 15 -7.66 -13.47 6.95
N HIS A 16 -7.56 -14.23 5.86
CA HIS A 16 -6.72 -15.42 5.80
C HIS A 16 -5.42 -15.08 5.08
N VAL A 17 -4.29 -15.25 5.75
CA VAL A 17 -2.96 -15.10 5.15
C VAL A 17 -2.47 -16.48 4.74
N SER A 18 -2.41 -16.74 3.43
CA SER A 18 -1.85 -18.00 2.91
C SER A 18 -0.32 -17.92 2.90
N ASN A 19 0.33 -18.87 3.58
CA ASN A 19 1.78 -18.90 3.73
C ASN A 19 2.52 -19.19 2.40
N ASP A 20 1.86 -19.86 1.46
CA ASP A 20 2.48 -20.31 0.20
C ASP A 20 2.52 -19.24 -0.90
N LYS A 21 1.68 -18.21 -0.82
CA LYS A 21 1.54 -17.21 -1.91
C LYS A 21 1.64 -15.75 -1.48
N LYS A 22 1.90 -15.45 -0.19
CA LYS A 22 1.79 -14.07 0.35
C LYS A 22 0.49 -13.38 -0.10
N CYS A 23 -0.59 -14.14 -0.27
CA CYS A 23 -1.90 -13.63 -0.63
C CYS A 23 -2.75 -13.53 0.63
N VAL A 24 -3.30 -12.34 0.87
CA VAL A 24 -4.29 -12.09 1.92
C VAL A 24 -5.68 -12.20 1.30
N THR A 25 -6.42 -13.24 1.65
CA THR A 25 -7.83 -13.39 1.23
C THR A 25 -8.72 -12.79 2.32
N LEU A 26 -9.38 -11.66 2.01
CA LEU A 26 -10.38 -11.04 2.87
C LEU A 26 -11.73 -11.72 2.64
N LEU A 27 -12.30 -12.32 3.69
CA LEU A 27 -13.62 -12.96 3.65
C LEU A 27 -14.77 -11.95 3.83
N ASN A 28 -14.44 -10.68 4.06
CA ASN A 28 -15.40 -9.58 4.15
C ASN A 28 -14.76 -8.24 3.74
N PRO A 29 -14.63 -7.97 2.44
CA PRO A 29 -13.92 -6.79 1.94
C PRO A 29 -14.57 -5.46 2.38
N GLN A 30 -15.89 -5.43 2.63
CA GLN A 30 -16.60 -4.22 3.10
C GLN A 30 -16.36 -3.89 4.59
N ALA A 31 -15.73 -4.79 5.36
CA ALA A 31 -15.45 -4.59 6.79
C ALA A 31 -14.02 -4.12 7.09
N VAL A 32 -13.18 -4.03 6.06
CA VAL A 32 -11.80 -3.52 6.18
C VAL A 32 -11.77 -2.07 5.75
N ASP A 33 -11.33 -1.19 6.64
CA ASP A 33 -11.04 0.22 6.32
C ASP A 33 -9.73 0.29 5.52
N LEU A 34 -9.84 0.08 4.21
CA LEU A 34 -8.71 0.10 3.28
C LEU A 34 -8.07 1.48 3.21
N ASP A 35 -8.82 2.56 3.43
CA ASP A 35 -8.29 3.92 3.44
C ASP A 35 -7.40 4.19 4.66
N ALA A 36 -7.85 3.80 5.86
CA ALA A 36 -7.02 3.90 7.06
C ALA A 36 -5.80 2.97 6.97
N TYR A 37 -5.94 1.79 6.38
CA TYR A 37 -4.81 0.89 6.12
C TYR A 37 -3.77 1.54 5.19
N ARG A 38 -4.19 2.03 4.02
CA ARG A 38 -3.30 2.68 3.05
C ARG A 38 -2.56 3.87 3.66
N LYS A 39 -3.26 4.72 4.42
CA LYS A 39 -2.63 5.87 5.10
C LYS A 39 -1.49 5.44 6.03
N LYS A 40 -1.71 4.41 6.85
CA LYS A 40 -0.67 3.87 7.75
C LYS A 40 0.52 3.30 6.98
N VAL A 41 0.27 2.57 5.89
CA VAL A 41 1.34 2.01 5.06
C VAL A 41 2.12 3.13 4.37
N GLN A 42 1.47 4.16 3.85
CA GLN A 42 2.12 5.35 3.28
C GLN A 42 2.97 6.11 4.31
N GLU A 43 2.49 6.24 5.55
CA GLU A 43 3.28 6.83 6.63
C GLU A 43 4.51 6.00 6.97
N ALA A 44 4.38 4.67 7.02
CA ALA A 44 5.50 3.76 7.24
C ALA A 44 6.55 3.88 6.13
N ILE A 45 6.13 3.92 4.85
CA ILE A 45 7.03 4.13 3.70
C ILE A 45 7.84 5.41 3.88
N LYS A 46 7.17 6.54 4.19
CA LYS A 46 7.85 7.83 4.41
C LYS A 46 8.87 7.78 5.55
N ILE A 47 8.57 7.03 6.61
CA ILE A 47 9.51 6.84 7.73
C ILE A 47 10.74 6.05 7.27
N TYR A 48 10.55 4.97 6.51
CA TYR A 48 11.65 4.15 6.00
C TYR A 48 12.50 4.89 4.96
N GLU A 49 11.88 5.61 4.02
CA GLU A 49 12.58 6.46 3.04
C GLU A 49 13.45 7.51 3.76
N ARG A 50 12.86 8.25 4.71
CA ARG A 50 13.63 9.24 5.49
C ARG A 50 14.79 8.60 6.26
N ARG A 51 14.59 7.41 6.81
CA ARG A 51 15.65 6.69 7.53
C ARG A 51 16.76 6.26 6.57
N LEU A 52 16.41 5.80 5.38
CA LEU A 52 17.34 5.41 4.33
C LEU A 52 18.20 6.61 3.90
N ASP A 53 17.56 7.75 3.61
CA ASP A 53 18.24 9.01 3.29
C ASP A 53 19.25 9.39 4.39
N GLN A 54 18.83 9.32 5.65
CA GLN A 54 19.66 9.69 6.79
C GLN A 54 20.87 8.76 6.98
N ILE A 55 20.70 7.45 6.83
CA ILE A 55 21.78 6.48 7.01
C ILE A 55 22.82 6.67 5.91
N VAL A 56 22.36 6.74 4.65
CA VAL A 56 23.25 6.97 3.50
C VAL A 56 23.97 8.30 3.65
N TRP A 57 23.25 9.38 3.99
CA TRP A 57 23.86 10.68 4.17
C TRP A 57 24.89 10.69 5.29
N LYS A 58 24.59 10.12 6.47
CA LYS A 58 25.56 10.07 7.57
C LYS A 58 26.81 9.26 7.22
N ALA A 59 26.66 8.22 6.41
CA ALA A 59 27.75 7.36 5.96
C ALA A 59 28.74 8.08 5.02
N LEU A 60 28.25 9.00 4.20
CA LEU A 60 29.08 9.66 3.19
C LEU A 60 30.09 10.64 3.81
N PRO A 61 31.35 10.63 3.34
CA PRO A 61 32.35 11.62 3.72
C PRO A 61 31.99 13.00 3.14
N GLN A 62 32.47 14.07 3.79
CA GLN A 62 32.11 15.44 3.40
C GLN A 62 32.41 15.76 1.93
N LYS A 63 33.56 15.29 1.42
CA LYS A 63 33.96 15.44 0.02
C LYS A 63 32.93 14.87 -0.98
N GLU A 64 32.26 13.78 -0.63
CA GLU A 64 31.23 13.18 -1.49
C GLU A 64 29.90 13.93 -1.34
N LYS A 65 29.56 14.42 -0.14
CA LYS A 65 28.37 15.23 0.13
C LYS A 65 28.36 16.56 -0.64
N GLU A 66 29.51 17.21 -0.75
CA GLU A 66 29.68 18.47 -1.47
C GLU A 66 29.21 18.39 -2.94
N LYS A 67 29.24 17.19 -3.55
CA LYS A 67 28.76 16.96 -4.93
C LYS A 67 27.25 17.12 -5.09
N PHE A 68 26.49 17.06 -3.99
CA PHE A 68 25.03 17.14 -4.03
C PHE A 68 24.50 18.57 -3.83
N GLU A 69 25.38 19.54 -3.58
CA GLU A 69 25.08 20.97 -3.37
C GLU A 69 24.02 21.24 -2.28
N GLN A 70 23.91 20.34 -1.31
CA GLN A 70 22.92 20.39 -0.24
C GLN A 70 23.56 20.00 1.09
N ASP A 71 23.16 20.68 2.16
CA ASP A 71 23.60 20.35 3.53
C ASP A 71 22.71 19.29 4.20
N GLN A 72 21.59 18.93 3.57
CA GLN A 72 20.61 17.97 4.08
C GLN A 72 20.66 16.65 3.33
N PRO A 73 20.20 15.54 3.96
CA PRO A 73 20.04 14.26 3.28
C PRO A 73 19.22 14.40 2.00
N VAL A 74 19.82 13.98 0.88
CA VAL A 74 19.12 13.86 -0.39
C VAL A 74 18.30 12.57 -0.43
N SER A 75 17.19 12.58 -1.16
CA SER A 75 16.34 11.42 -1.39
C SER A 75 17.15 10.29 -2.04
N TYR A 76 17.25 9.16 -1.34
CA TYR A 76 17.94 7.98 -1.81
C TYR A 76 17.24 7.38 -3.03
N VAL A 77 15.92 7.34 -3.03
CA VAL A 77 15.14 6.80 -4.15
C VAL A 77 15.37 7.63 -5.41
N ASP A 78 15.39 8.96 -5.29
CA ASP A 78 15.54 9.85 -6.45
C ASP A 78 16.99 9.93 -6.96
N ARG A 79 17.99 9.79 -6.07
CA ARG A 79 19.42 9.91 -6.40
C ARG A 79 20.19 8.61 -6.21
N LYS A 80 19.52 7.46 -6.35
CA LYS A 80 20.07 6.14 -6.02
C LYS A 80 21.43 5.88 -6.67
N GLU A 81 21.54 6.05 -7.97
CA GLU A 81 22.78 5.76 -8.72
C GLU A 81 23.96 6.61 -8.23
N SER A 82 23.77 7.93 -8.11
CA SER A 82 24.80 8.84 -7.63
C SER A 82 25.23 8.56 -6.19
N LEU A 83 24.28 8.16 -5.32
CA LEU A 83 24.58 7.81 -3.93
C LEU A 83 25.31 6.48 -3.82
N LEU A 84 24.95 5.48 -4.64
CA LEU A 84 25.68 4.20 -4.69
C LEU A 84 27.11 4.39 -5.21
N GLU A 85 27.31 5.25 -6.21
CA GLU A 85 28.65 5.62 -6.68
C GLU A 85 29.45 6.33 -5.59
N ALA A 86 28.85 7.29 -4.89
CA ALA A 86 29.48 7.99 -3.77
C ALA A 86 29.85 7.04 -2.62
N LEU A 87 29.00 6.07 -2.30
CA LEU A 87 29.28 5.01 -1.32
C LEU A 87 30.43 4.11 -1.78
N ALA A 88 30.47 3.75 -3.05
CA ALA A 88 31.58 2.97 -3.62
C ALA A 88 32.92 3.73 -3.54
N ASN A 89 32.91 5.03 -3.89
CA ASN A 89 34.09 5.91 -3.75
C ASN A 89 34.54 6.06 -2.29
N ALA A 90 33.58 6.06 -1.36
CA ALA A 90 33.83 6.07 0.08
C ALA A 90 34.22 4.69 0.66
N LYS A 91 34.39 3.66 -0.19
CA LYS A 91 34.72 2.27 0.19
C LYS A 91 33.65 1.60 1.07
N TRP A 92 32.39 1.88 0.83
CA TRP A 92 31.24 1.29 1.55
C TRP A 92 31.35 1.47 3.07
N PRO A 93 31.26 2.71 3.58
CA PRO A 93 31.37 3.01 5.01
C PRO A 93 30.20 2.49 5.85
N ILE A 94 29.18 1.91 5.20
CA ILE A 94 28.01 1.26 5.81
C ILE A 94 27.88 -0.17 5.29
N ALA A 95 27.29 -1.03 6.12
CA ALA A 95 26.97 -2.38 5.72
C ALA A 95 25.88 -2.38 4.63
N SER A 96 26.15 -3.03 3.49
CA SER A 96 25.19 -3.19 2.40
C SER A 96 23.88 -3.82 2.85
N GLN A 97 23.94 -4.72 3.84
CA GLN A 97 22.77 -5.39 4.40
C GLN A 97 21.75 -4.41 5.01
N GLU A 98 22.20 -3.32 5.65
CA GLU A 98 21.27 -2.33 6.22
C GLU A 98 20.49 -1.58 5.15
N LEU A 99 21.12 -1.30 3.99
CA LEU A 99 20.46 -0.69 2.84
C LEU A 99 19.43 -1.66 2.25
N VAL A 100 19.85 -2.89 1.98
CA VAL A 100 18.98 -3.92 1.37
C VAL A 100 17.75 -4.18 2.23
N MET A 101 17.91 -4.29 3.56
CA MET A 101 16.75 -4.51 4.44
C MET A 101 15.74 -3.36 4.39
N LEU A 102 16.20 -2.11 4.32
CA LEU A 102 15.30 -0.96 4.23
C LEU A 102 14.64 -0.86 2.84
N GLU A 103 15.37 -1.14 1.78
CA GLU A 103 14.82 -1.22 0.42
C GLU A 103 13.74 -2.31 0.32
N ASP A 104 14.02 -3.51 0.84
CA ASP A 104 13.08 -4.64 0.83
C ASP A 104 11.81 -4.34 1.62
N GLU A 105 11.92 -3.65 2.76
CA GLU A 105 10.76 -3.25 3.57
C GLU A 105 9.90 -2.21 2.83
N ILE A 106 10.52 -1.24 2.14
CA ILE A 106 9.81 -0.27 1.31
C ILE A 106 9.09 -0.98 0.15
N ILE A 107 9.76 -1.90 -0.55
CA ILE A 107 9.17 -2.69 -1.65
C ILE A 107 8.00 -3.54 -1.14
N THR A 108 8.15 -4.15 0.03
CA THR A 108 7.08 -4.93 0.67
C THR A 108 5.89 -4.05 1.01
N ALA A 109 6.11 -2.86 1.56
CA ALA A 109 5.06 -1.89 1.87
C ALA A 109 4.35 -1.38 0.60
N LEU A 110 5.09 -1.12 -0.49
CA LEU A 110 4.50 -0.76 -1.79
C LEU A 110 3.64 -1.89 -2.35
N THR A 111 4.08 -3.15 -2.19
CA THR A 111 3.30 -4.33 -2.57
C THR A 111 1.97 -4.37 -1.80
N TYR A 112 1.98 -4.06 -0.51
CA TYR A 112 0.77 -3.97 0.30
C TYR A 112 -0.19 -2.86 -0.14
N LEU A 113 0.33 -1.71 -0.61
CA LEU A 113 -0.51 -0.67 -1.20
C LEU A 113 -1.17 -1.15 -2.50
N GLN A 114 -0.41 -1.82 -3.36
CA GLN A 114 -0.93 -2.39 -4.60
C GLN A 114 -2.04 -3.41 -4.30
N GLN A 115 -1.78 -4.35 -3.39
CA GLN A 115 -2.78 -5.34 -2.98
C GLN A 115 -4.06 -4.70 -2.43
N ALA A 116 -3.94 -3.63 -1.64
CA ALA A 116 -5.10 -2.89 -1.15
C ALA A 116 -5.88 -2.21 -2.28
N SER A 117 -5.21 -1.73 -3.33
CA SER A 117 -5.86 -1.19 -4.53
C SER A 117 -6.60 -2.27 -5.31
N ASP A 118 -5.96 -3.42 -5.51
CA ASP A 118 -6.53 -4.54 -6.25
C ASP A 118 -7.79 -5.08 -5.56
N LEU A 119 -7.78 -5.12 -4.22
CA LEU A 119 -8.94 -5.52 -3.42
C LEU A 119 -10.13 -4.57 -3.62
N GLU A 120 -9.90 -3.25 -3.66
CA GLU A 120 -10.96 -2.26 -3.88
C GLU A 120 -11.55 -2.38 -5.30
N ILE A 121 -10.69 -2.52 -6.31
CA ILE A 121 -11.13 -2.69 -7.70
C ILE A 121 -11.96 -3.97 -7.84
N ASN A 122 -11.50 -5.09 -7.30
CA ASN A 122 -12.21 -6.36 -7.37
C ASN A 122 -13.57 -6.28 -6.66
N SER A 123 -13.65 -5.65 -5.48
CA SER A 123 -14.92 -5.46 -4.76
C SER A 123 -15.92 -4.64 -5.57
N THR A 124 -15.46 -3.59 -6.27
CA THR A 124 -16.31 -2.76 -7.12
C THR A 124 -16.82 -3.52 -8.36
N LEU A 125 -15.97 -4.35 -8.97
CA LEU A 125 -16.34 -5.17 -10.12
C LEU A 125 -17.38 -6.24 -9.75
N GLU A 126 -17.22 -6.89 -8.60
CA GLU A 126 -18.19 -7.87 -8.07
C GLU A 126 -19.56 -7.21 -7.85
N GLU A 127 -19.60 -6.02 -7.23
CA GLU A 127 -20.83 -5.26 -7.05
C GLU A 127 -21.51 -4.96 -8.40
N GLN A 128 -20.77 -4.44 -9.38
CA GLN A 128 -21.33 -4.12 -10.70
C GLN A 128 -21.89 -5.34 -11.43
N GLN A 129 -21.23 -6.50 -11.33
CA GLN A 129 -21.74 -7.75 -11.91
C GLN A 129 -23.02 -8.24 -11.20
N LEU A 130 -23.07 -8.14 -9.88
CA LEU A 130 -24.27 -8.45 -9.09
C LEU A 130 -25.43 -7.53 -9.45
N TRP A 131 -25.19 -6.22 -9.59
CA TRP A 131 -26.21 -5.25 -10.02
C TRP A 131 -26.66 -5.50 -11.46
N GLY A 132 -25.74 -5.80 -12.39
CA GLY A 132 -26.06 -6.09 -13.78
C GLY A 132 -26.93 -7.35 -13.94
N THR A 133 -26.60 -8.43 -13.21
CA THR A 133 -27.39 -9.66 -13.20
C THR A 133 -28.75 -9.48 -12.51
N ALA A 134 -28.80 -8.74 -11.40
CA ALA A 134 -30.05 -8.41 -10.74
C ALA A 134 -30.98 -7.59 -11.65
N LEU A 135 -30.48 -6.51 -12.26
CA LEU A 135 -31.25 -5.67 -13.20
C LEU A 135 -31.74 -6.47 -14.42
N HIS A 136 -30.90 -7.35 -14.97
CA HIS A 136 -31.28 -8.24 -16.05
C HIS A 136 -32.42 -9.18 -15.65
N ASN A 137 -32.32 -9.81 -14.48
CA ASN A 137 -33.36 -10.69 -13.96
C ASN A 137 -34.67 -9.94 -13.67
N TYR A 138 -34.61 -8.76 -13.05
CA TYR A 138 -35.80 -7.91 -12.84
C TYR A 138 -36.50 -7.57 -14.16
N ARG A 139 -35.74 -7.24 -15.21
CA ARG A 139 -36.25 -6.94 -16.55
C ARG A 139 -36.91 -8.14 -17.23
N LEU A 140 -36.45 -9.36 -16.95
CA LEU A 140 -37.05 -10.60 -17.48
C LEU A 140 -38.32 -11.03 -16.72
N THR A 141 -38.40 -10.74 -15.41
CA THR A 141 -39.58 -11.11 -14.58
C THR A 141 -40.76 -10.15 -14.68
N PHE A 142 -40.55 -8.88 -15.06
CA PHE A 142 -41.64 -7.89 -15.21
C PHE A 142 -41.47 -7.11 -16.54
N PRO A 143 -42.02 -7.61 -17.66
CA PRO A 143 -41.74 -7.06 -18.99
C PRO A 143 -42.38 -5.69 -19.28
N THR A 144 -43.28 -5.18 -18.43
CA THR A 144 -44.14 -4.03 -18.75
C THR A 144 -44.27 -3.05 -17.59
N LEU A 145 -43.27 -2.21 -17.35
CA LEU A 145 -43.43 -1.00 -16.51
C LEU A 145 -42.68 0.25 -17.00
N PHE A 146 -41.98 0.22 -18.13
CA PHE A 146 -41.45 1.44 -18.76
C PHE A 146 -41.81 1.43 -20.25
N GLY A 147 -42.99 1.98 -20.52
CA GLY A 147 -43.58 2.05 -21.85
C GLY A 147 -44.90 2.80 -21.78
N MET A 148 -44.83 4.10 -21.48
CA MET A 148 -45.80 5.12 -21.88
C MET A 148 -45.04 6.44 -22.06
#